data_AF-A0A4P2Q9F6-F1
#
_entry.id   AF-A0A4P2Q9F6-F1
#
_cell.length_a   1.000
_cell.length_b   1.000
_cell.length_c   1.000
_cell.angle_alpha   90.00
_cell.angle_beta   90.00
_cell.angle_gamma   90.00
#
_symmetry.space_group_name_H-M   'P 1'
#
loop_
_entity.id
_entity.type
_entity.pdbx_description
1 polymer ?
#
loop_
_entity_poly.entity_id
_entity_poly.type
_entity_poly.pdbx_seq_one_letter_code
_entity_poly.pdbx_strand_id
1 'polypeptide(L)' 'MTVGEKGKLTELELDRRVRERLLASGALGAETIEGYLASLPDLEEQAEALAIDQPALGASTQGPRAEPALDDEGSE' A
#
# COMPACT_ATOMS: atom_id res chain seq x y z
N MET A 1 3.71 -26.25 4.06
CA MET A 1 2.37 -25.77 3.70
C MET A 1 2.36 -24.29 3.99
N THR A 2 2.44 -23.49 2.94
CA THR A 2 2.42 -22.04 3.01
C THR A 2 0.99 -21.55 3.23
N VAL A 3 0.87 -20.36 3.77
CA VAL A 3 -0.40 -19.68 3.97
C VAL A 3 -0.97 -19.33 2.60
N GLY A 4 -2.24 -19.66 2.35
CA GLY A 4 -2.91 -19.41 1.06
C GLY A 4 -2.73 -20.50 0.00
N GLU A 5 -1.89 -21.51 0.22
CA GLU A 5 -1.60 -22.58 -0.78
C GLU A 5 -2.82 -23.47 -1.11
N LYS A 6 -3.88 -23.41 -0.31
CA LYS A 6 -5.14 -24.17 -0.50
C LYS A 6 -6.42 -23.34 -0.39
N GLY A 7 -6.32 -22.02 -0.25
CA GLY A 7 -7.47 -21.16 0.01
C GLY A 7 -7.15 -19.68 -0.16
N LYS A 8 -8.20 -18.84 -0.25
CA LYS A 8 -8.02 -17.39 -0.28
C LYS A 8 -7.34 -16.92 1.01
N LEU A 9 -6.39 -16.01 0.87
CA LEU A 9 -5.79 -15.30 2.00
C LEU A 9 -6.89 -14.55 2.76
N THR A 10 -6.80 -14.59 4.08
CA THR A 10 -7.66 -13.82 4.97
C THR A 10 -7.17 -12.37 5.04
N GLU A 11 -8.06 -11.46 5.41
CA GLU A 11 -7.71 -10.03 5.59
C GLU A 11 -6.59 -9.84 6.61
N LEU A 12 -6.56 -10.67 7.67
CA LEU A 12 -5.50 -10.60 8.69
C LEU A 12 -4.14 -11.03 8.16
N GLU A 13 -4.08 -12.01 7.26
CA GLU A 13 -2.82 -12.44 6.63
C GLU A 13 -2.27 -11.39 5.66
N LEU A 14 -3.16 -10.55 5.14
CA LEU A 14 -2.85 -9.43 4.25
C LEU A 14 -2.58 -8.12 5.00
N ASP A 15 -2.86 -8.06 6.31
CA ASP A 15 -2.45 -6.94 7.17
C ASP A 15 -0.93 -6.72 7.05
N ARG A 16 -0.52 -5.45 6.94
CA ARG A 16 0.85 -5.08 6.62
C ARG A 16 1.88 -5.77 7.53
N ARG A 17 1.67 -5.75 8.85
CA ARG A 17 2.64 -6.30 9.81
C ARG A 17 2.66 -7.83 9.79
N VAL A 18 1.50 -8.43 9.64
CA VAL A 18 1.37 -9.90 9.56
C VAL A 18 2.00 -10.40 8.27
N ARG A 19 1.68 -9.77 7.14
CA ARG A 19 2.23 -10.07 5.82
C ARG A 19 3.75 -9.96 5.79
N GLU A 20 4.33 -8.87 6.31
CA GLU A 20 5.79 -8.69 6.38
C GLU A 20 6.46 -9.82 7.19
N ARG A 21 5.86 -10.22 8.31
CA ARG A 21 6.34 -11.35 9.12
C ARG A 21 6.19 -12.69 8.39
N LEU A 22 5.07 -12.94 7.74
CA LEU A 22 4.83 -14.18 7.00
C LEU A 22 5.80 -14.32 5.82
N LEU A 23 6.07 -13.21 5.11
CA LEU A 23 7.08 -13.14 4.05
C LEU A 23 8.48 -13.43 4.61
N ALA A 24 8.87 -12.77 5.71
CA ALA A 24 10.17 -13.00 6.35
C ALA A 24 10.34 -14.46 6.84
N SER A 25 9.25 -15.11 7.24
CA SER A 25 9.25 -16.52 7.66
C SER A 25 9.19 -17.54 6.51
N GLY A 26 9.00 -17.07 5.26
CA GLY A 26 8.79 -17.94 4.10
C GLY A 26 7.43 -18.64 4.08
N ALA A 27 6.53 -18.29 5.01
CA ALA A 27 5.17 -18.82 5.07
C ALA A 27 4.26 -18.21 4.00
N LEU A 28 4.65 -17.08 3.40
CA LEU A 28 3.97 -16.42 2.29
C LEU A 28 5.00 -16.06 1.21
N GLY A 29 4.68 -16.36 -0.05
CA GLY A 29 5.54 -16.04 -1.20
C GLY A 29 5.41 -14.58 -1.64
N ALA A 30 6.50 -13.99 -2.14
CA ALA A 30 6.51 -12.62 -2.64
C ALA A 30 5.57 -12.46 -3.85
N GLU A 31 5.57 -13.43 -4.75
CA GLU A 31 4.72 -13.51 -5.94
C GLU A 31 3.23 -13.50 -5.60
N THR A 32 2.86 -14.08 -4.46
CA THR A 32 1.47 -14.10 -3.99
C THR A 32 1.04 -12.70 -3.53
N ILE A 33 1.94 -11.96 -2.88
CA ILE A 33 1.69 -10.58 -2.44
C ILE A 33 1.59 -9.67 -3.66
N GLU A 34 2.51 -9.79 -4.61
CA GLU A 34 2.52 -9.00 -5.85
C GLU A 34 1.23 -9.23 -6.64
N GLY A 35 0.81 -10.48 -6.82
CA GLY A 35 -0.45 -10.82 -7.49
C GLY A 35 -1.67 -10.25 -6.77
N TYR A 36 -1.69 -10.28 -5.43
CA TYR A 36 -2.75 -9.66 -4.65
C TYR A 36 -2.79 -8.13 -4.84
N LEU A 37 -1.64 -7.46 -4.74
CA LEU A 37 -1.54 -6.00 -4.90
C LEU A 37 -1.97 -5.56 -6.31
N ALA A 38 -1.57 -6.29 -7.35
CA ALA A 38 -1.99 -6.02 -8.73
C ALA A 38 -3.49 -6.24 -8.96
N SER A 39 -4.16 -7.04 -8.13
CA SER A 39 -5.60 -7.29 -8.22
C SER A 39 -6.46 -6.22 -7.54
N LEU A 40 -5.86 -5.33 -6.74
CA LEU A 40 -6.59 -4.28 -6.05
C LEU A 40 -7.06 -3.22 -7.06
N PRO A 41 -8.31 -2.74 -6.95
CA PRO A 41 -8.78 -1.65 -7.78
C PRO A 41 -8.01 -0.36 -7.45
N ASP A 42 -7.81 0.47 -8.47
CA ASP A 42 -7.36 1.84 -8.25
C ASP A 42 -8.52 2.65 -7.65
N LEU A 43 -8.29 3.19 -6.45
CA LEU A 43 -9.26 3.99 -5.70
C LEU A 43 -8.75 5.40 -5.42
N GLU A 44 -7.67 5.85 -6.09
CA GLU A 44 -7.09 7.17 -5.84
C GLU A 44 -8.11 8.29 -6.03
N GLU A 45 -8.92 8.22 -7.09
CA GLU A 45 -9.96 9.20 -7.40
C GLU A 45 -11.18 9.16 -6.44
N GLN A 46 -11.27 8.14 -5.58
CA GLN A 46 -12.38 7.95 -4.63
C GLN A 46 -12.07 8.52 -3.24
N ALA A 47 -10.92 9.17 -3.07
CA ALA A 47 -10.55 9.80 -1.82
C ALA A 47 -11.45 11.01 -1.52
N GLU A 48 -12.20 10.94 -0.42
CA GLU A 48 -12.91 12.10 0.11
C GLU A 48 -11.94 13.02 0.85
N ALA A 49 -11.98 14.32 0.55
CA ALA A 49 -11.20 15.32 1.28
C ALA A 49 -11.81 15.53 2.67
N LEU A 50 -11.19 14.96 3.69
CA LEU A 50 -11.55 15.24 5.07
C LEU A 50 -11.06 16.65 5.43
N ALA A 51 -11.98 17.56 5.72
CA ALA A 51 -11.69 18.90 6.23
C ALA A 51 -11.31 18.90 7.72
N ILE A 52 -10.51 17.90 8.13
CA ILE A 52 -9.94 17.80 9.47
C ILE A 52 -8.49 18.22 9.36
N ASP A 53 -8.11 19.27 10.09
CA ASP A 53 -6.72 19.69 10.17
C ASP A 53 -5.86 18.52 10.66
N GLN A 54 -4.83 18.16 9.89
CA GLN A 54 -3.87 17.16 10.36
C GLN A 54 -3.11 17.74 11.55
N PRO A 55 -3.31 17.20 12.78
CA PRO A 55 -2.74 17.81 13.99
C PRO A 55 -1.21 17.83 13.97
N ALA A 56 -0.60 16.85 13.27
CA ALA A 56 0.84 16.72 13.10
C ALA A 56 1.44 17.75 12.12
N LEU A 57 0.62 18.33 11.23
CA LEU A 57 1.07 19.27 10.20
C LEU A 57 0.77 20.74 10.57
N GLY A 58 0.05 20.98 11.67
CA GLY A 58 -0.41 22.32 12.05
C GLY A 58 -1.55 22.82 11.17
N ALA A 59 -2.25 23.86 11.62
CA ALA A 59 -3.31 24.49 10.84
C ALA A 59 -2.69 25.24 9.65
N SER A 60 -3.17 24.95 8.42
CA SER A 60 -2.59 25.30 7.11
C SER A 60 -1.43 24.37 6.76
N THR A 61 -1.59 23.36 5.91
CA THR A 61 -1.74 23.55 4.46
C THR A 61 -2.60 22.45 3.81
N GLN A 62 -3.87 22.73 3.52
CA GLN A 62 -4.57 22.05 2.42
C GLN A 62 -4.08 22.64 1.09
N GLY A 63 -2.81 22.39 0.75
CA GLY A 63 -2.31 22.56 -0.61
C GLY A 63 -2.59 21.30 -1.42
N PRO A 64 -2.70 21.37 -2.76
CA PRO A 64 -2.73 20.18 -3.58
C PRO A 64 -1.54 19.28 -3.23
N ARG A 65 -1.77 17.97 -3.15
CA ARG A 65 -0.73 16.96 -2.89
C ARG A 65 0.46 17.28 -3.81
N ALA A 66 1.60 17.63 -3.22
CA ALA A 66 2.82 17.81 -3.99
C ALA A 66 3.16 16.44 -4.57
N GLU A 67 3.03 16.30 -5.89
CA GLU A 67 3.58 15.13 -6.55
C GLU A 67 5.09 15.13 -6.30
N PRO A 68 5.69 13.99 -5.90
CA PRO A 68 7.13 13.89 -5.86
C PRO A 68 7.64 14.18 -7.28
N ALA A 69 8.50 15.18 -7.44
CA ALA A 69 9.20 15.40 -8.69
C ALA A 69 9.93 14.09 -9.02
N LEU A 70 9.46 13.40 -10.05
CA LEU A 70 10.22 12.31 -10.64
C LEU A 70 11.40 12.99 -11.31
N ASP A 71 12.56 12.87 -10.69
CA ASP A 71 13.83 13.31 -11.26
C ASP A 71 14.00 12.56 -12.60
N ASP A 72 13.70 13.23 -13.71
CA ASP A 72 13.97 12.78 -15.08
C ASP A 72 15.48 12.85 -15.32
N GLU A 73 16.25 12.04 -14.58
CA GLU A 73 17.67 11.85 -14.84
C GLU A 73 17.82 10.75 -15.90
N GLY A 74 17.58 11.13 -17.15
CA GLY A 74 17.61 10.18 -18.27
C GLY A 74 17.56 10.79 -19.65
N SER A 75 18.19 11.95 -19.86
CA SER A 75 18.49 12.46 -21.21
C SER A 75 19.99 12.31 -21.51
N GLU A 76 20.35 11.27 -22.26
CA GLU A 76 21.50 11.26 -23.18
C GLU A 76 21.10 10.59 -24.51
#